data_AF-A0A5E6X5H0-F1
#
_entry.id   AF-A0A5E6X5H0-F1
#
_cell.length_a   1.000
_cell.length_b   1.000
_cell.length_c   1.000
_cell.angle_alpha   90.00
_cell.angle_beta   90.00
_cell.angle_gamma   90.00
#
_symmetry.space_group_name_H-M   'P 1'
#
loop_
_entity.id
_entity.type
_entity.pdbx_description
1 polymer ?
#
loop_
_entity_poly.entity_id
_entity_poly.type
_entity_poly.pdbx_seq_one_letter_code
_entity_poly.pdbx_strand_id
1 'polypeptide(L)'
;MNPIALTGGAASFAPPILIPITKNDKKIFTLVSHDKLMDDFFESWCYTLSRKRKFKTIKAYARYNRVFLELLQFVAHLHGELTPLLLSQTIENYESYLVFGTSSENPAIAQAAQILGNRNLSGSSVGVAIAALNSFVDASERLRLGMLEMEANGYISSQQLSGFSLAQTVKMETPTSVRAAIKKNSWLAGCLAGGARRVKRVGLSAISKPSTLAHTDLYGGDKLAFPIDRCKELIEAATSTRDKMLWSLLAASGARFSEAVTMLNEDVKIDIDPAFNRVLIVDPTERHNVLIKYISSAEINALPHKGRTHPQTFLIEPFASMFWIALEEYKTELRAQRLMAPVRHDFLVRSLVDGEPMHNSYQALYERFHKAALKLTQRSYGFHSLRHMYGYYLVNHCPNPNPHSQRKYGLELSLVQQLMGHALIKTTKRYARQDVHLLQAEIAASNFARLSGGPKTVLEARIEYHQQEIKQLQQLALEAA
;
A
#
# COMPACT_ATOMS: atom_id res chain seq x y z
N MET A 1 -39.24 -4.42 -21.72
CA MET A 1 -38.69 -3.08 -21.41
C MET A 1 -37.90 -2.63 -22.62
N ASN A 2 -38.32 -1.52 -23.25
CA ASN A 2 -37.75 -1.07 -24.52
C ASN A 2 -36.28 -0.63 -24.37
N PRO A 3 -35.41 -0.93 -25.34
CA PRO A 3 -34.04 -0.41 -25.37
C PRO A 3 -34.10 1.09 -25.69
N ILE A 4 -33.69 1.93 -24.75
CA ILE A 4 -33.54 3.37 -24.97
C ILE A 4 -32.33 3.56 -25.89
N ALA A 5 -32.55 4.22 -27.02
CA ALA A 5 -31.51 4.51 -28.01
C ALA A 5 -30.41 5.41 -27.42
N LEU A 6 -29.17 4.97 -27.55
CA LEU A 6 -27.96 5.64 -27.04
C LEU A 6 -27.42 6.58 -28.13
N THR A 7 -27.32 7.88 -27.83
CA THR A 7 -26.97 8.93 -28.80
C THR A 7 -25.73 9.70 -28.34
N GLY A 8 -24.52 9.16 -28.54
CA GLY A 8 -23.28 9.90 -28.22
C GLY A 8 -22.03 9.24 -28.77
N GLY A 9 -21.36 9.90 -29.73
CA GLY A 9 -20.07 9.48 -30.28
C GLY A 9 -18.89 9.96 -29.44
N ALA A 10 -17.79 9.21 -29.44
CA ALA A 10 -16.61 9.34 -28.57
C ALA A 10 -15.79 10.66 -28.66
N ALA A 11 -16.17 11.63 -29.50
CA ALA A 11 -15.27 12.70 -29.93
C ALA A 11 -15.18 13.93 -28.98
N SER A 12 -15.90 14.00 -27.85
CA SER A 12 -15.87 15.19 -26.96
C SER A 12 -15.77 14.92 -25.46
N PHE A 13 -15.46 13.69 -25.03
CA PHE A 13 -15.37 13.37 -23.60
C PHE A 13 -13.99 13.73 -23.02
N ALA A 14 -13.95 14.75 -22.15
CA ALA A 14 -12.76 15.14 -21.39
C ALA A 14 -12.90 14.66 -19.93
N PRO A 15 -12.13 13.64 -19.50
CA PRO A 15 -12.20 13.13 -18.13
C PRO A 15 -11.60 14.12 -17.12
N PRO A 16 -12.07 14.09 -15.86
CA PRO A 16 -11.56 15.00 -14.83
C PRO A 16 -10.11 14.67 -14.49
N ILE A 17 -9.25 15.69 -14.49
CA ILE A 17 -7.82 15.55 -14.23
C ILE A 17 -7.57 15.73 -12.73
N LEU A 18 -6.81 14.82 -12.12
CA LEU A 18 -6.47 14.88 -10.70
C LEU A 18 -5.10 15.54 -10.52
N ILE A 19 -5.04 16.65 -9.80
CA ILE A 19 -3.81 17.42 -9.58
C ILE A 19 -3.45 17.44 -8.09
N PRO A 20 -2.19 17.13 -7.70
CA PRO A 20 -1.73 17.30 -6.33
C PRO A 20 -1.50 18.79 -6.02
N ILE A 21 -1.98 19.24 -4.87
CA ILE A 21 -1.77 20.61 -4.39
C ILE A 21 -1.37 20.61 -2.90
N THR A 22 -0.87 21.72 -2.39
CA THR A 22 -0.57 21.90 -0.96
C THR A 22 -1.51 22.96 -0.38
N LYS A 23 -2.25 22.61 0.67
CA LYS A 23 -3.15 23.53 1.38
C LYS A 23 -2.91 23.41 2.88
N ASN A 24 -2.53 24.52 3.53
CA ASN A 24 -2.22 24.58 4.97
C ASN A 24 -1.26 23.46 5.41
N ASP A 25 -0.09 23.38 4.78
CA ASP A 25 0.96 22.36 5.02
C ASP A 25 0.53 20.90 4.84
N LYS A 26 -0.55 20.67 4.07
CA LYS A 26 -1.01 19.32 3.72
C LYS A 26 -1.04 19.12 2.23
N LYS A 27 -0.36 18.09 1.76
CA LYS A 27 -0.50 17.59 0.40
C LYS A 27 -1.88 16.95 0.25
N ILE A 28 -2.69 17.51 -0.64
CA ILE A 28 -4.04 17.04 -0.98
C ILE A 28 -4.19 16.97 -2.50
N PHE A 29 -5.40 16.73 -2.99
CA PHE A 29 -5.70 16.69 -4.41
C PHE A 29 -6.90 17.59 -4.71
N THR A 30 -6.88 18.17 -5.89
CA THR A 30 -8.01 18.86 -6.51
C THR A 30 -8.30 18.23 -7.87
N LEU A 31 -9.50 18.48 -8.40
CA LEU A 31 -9.85 18.11 -9.76
C LEU A 31 -9.77 19.34 -10.66
N VAL A 32 -9.50 19.09 -11.94
CA VAL A 32 -9.68 20.05 -13.01
C VAL A 32 -10.69 19.44 -13.95
N SER A 33 -11.90 19.99 -13.94
CA SER A 33 -13.00 19.55 -14.79
C SER A 33 -13.75 20.75 -15.35
N HIS A 34 -14.81 20.49 -16.14
CA HIS A 34 -15.70 21.55 -16.62
C HIS A 34 -16.66 22.05 -15.53
N ASP A 35 -16.70 21.41 -14.35
CA ASP A 35 -17.56 21.77 -13.23
C ASP A 35 -16.75 22.25 -12.02
N LYS A 36 -16.55 23.57 -11.96
CA LYS A 36 -15.79 24.22 -10.88
C LYS A 36 -16.37 23.93 -9.48
N LEU A 37 -17.69 23.79 -9.36
CA LEU A 37 -18.30 23.52 -8.05
C LEU A 37 -17.98 22.09 -7.58
N MET A 38 -17.90 21.13 -8.50
CA MET A 38 -17.43 19.78 -8.20
C MET A 38 -15.94 19.79 -7.83
N ASP A 39 -15.11 20.56 -8.53
CA ASP A 39 -13.67 20.71 -8.23
C ASP A 39 -13.46 21.29 -6.82
N ASP A 40 -14.17 22.39 -6.48
CA ASP A 40 -14.11 23.03 -5.16
C ASP A 40 -14.59 22.09 -4.04
N PHE A 41 -15.69 21.36 -4.28
CA PHE A 41 -16.19 20.36 -3.34
C PHE A 41 -15.17 19.22 -3.14
N PHE A 42 -14.57 18.72 -4.21
CA PHE A 42 -13.59 17.64 -4.16
C PHE A 42 -12.33 18.05 -3.40
N GLU A 43 -11.84 19.28 -3.61
CA GLU A 43 -10.73 19.84 -2.86
C GLU A 43 -11.07 19.94 -1.36
N SER A 44 -12.23 20.50 -1.02
CA SER A 44 -12.69 20.64 0.37
C SER A 44 -12.86 19.28 1.06
N TRP A 45 -13.37 18.29 0.33
CA TRP A 45 -13.47 16.91 0.80
C TRP A 45 -12.09 16.30 1.06
N CYS A 46 -11.14 16.43 0.12
CA CYS A 46 -9.77 15.96 0.29
C CYS A 46 -9.08 16.64 1.49
N TYR A 47 -9.29 17.95 1.66
CA TYR A 47 -8.77 18.70 2.80
C TYR A 47 -9.36 18.20 4.13
N THR A 48 -10.67 18.00 4.20
CA THR A 48 -11.33 17.46 5.40
C THR A 48 -10.85 16.05 5.72
N LEU A 49 -10.66 15.21 4.69
CA LEU A 49 -10.10 13.86 4.82
C LEU A 49 -8.67 13.90 5.35
N SER A 50 -7.86 14.88 4.93
CA SER A 50 -6.47 15.07 5.37
C SER A 50 -6.32 15.39 6.86
N ARG A 51 -7.40 15.85 7.51
CA ARG A 51 -7.42 16.06 8.96
C ARG A 51 -7.57 14.75 9.74
N LYS A 52 -8.06 13.69 9.09
CA LYS A 52 -8.40 12.42 9.74
C LYS A 52 -7.59 11.23 9.24
N ARG A 53 -6.99 11.31 8.06
CA ARG A 53 -6.32 10.20 7.38
C ARG A 53 -4.93 10.61 6.89
N LYS A 54 -4.04 9.62 6.77
CA LYS A 54 -2.68 9.80 6.23
C LYS A 54 -2.71 10.04 4.72
N PHE A 55 -1.71 10.74 4.18
CA PHE A 55 -1.64 11.14 2.77
C PHE A 55 -1.85 9.99 1.78
N LYS A 56 -1.25 8.81 2.03
CA LYS A 56 -1.41 7.64 1.15
C LYS A 56 -2.87 7.19 1.01
N THR A 57 -3.67 7.31 2.07
CA THR A 57 -5.11 7.02 2.03
C THR A 57 -5.85 8.06 1.22
N ILE A 58 -5.54 9.36 1.39
CA ILE A 58 -6.14 10.45 0.61
C ILE A 58 -5.83 10.25 -0.88
N LYS A 59 -4.57 9.97 -1.23
CA LYS A 59 -4.14 9.71 -2.60
C LYS A 59 -4.91 8.53 -3.22
N ALA A 60 -5.11 7.45 -2.48
CA ALA A 60 -5.90 6.32 -2.95
C ALA A 60 -7.37 6.72 -3.14
N TYR A 61 -7.97 7.40 -2.15
CA TYR A 61 -9.37 7.79 -2.17
C TYR A 61 -9.67 8.78 -3.30
N ALA A 62 -8.80 9.76 -3.50
CA ALA A 62 -8.89 10.75 -4.56
C ALA A 62 -8.80 10.08 -5.95
N ARG A 63 -7.88 9.13 -6.13
CA ARG A 63 -7.75 8.36 -7.38
C ARG A 63 -8.99 7.53 -7.69
N TYR A 64 -9.52 6.79 -6.72
CA TYR A 64 -10.72 5.97 -6.95
C TYR A 64 -11.95 6.84 -7.22
N ASN A 65 -12.14 7.94 -6.48
CA ASN A 65 -13.25 8.84 -6.77
C ASN A 65 -13.10 9.55 -8.12
N ARG A 66 -11.88 9.87 -8.58
CA ARG A 66 -11.66 10.34 -9.95
C ARG A 66 -12.16 9.32 -10.98
N VAL A 67 -11.80 8.04 -10.82
CA VAL A 67 -12.23 6.94 -11.70
C VAL A 67 -13.75 6.77 -11.66
N PHE A 68 -14.37 6.92 -10.49
CA PHE A 68 -15.83 6.89 -10.36
C PHE A 68 -16.50 8.06 -11.08
N LEU A 69 -15.99 9.29 -10.89
CA LEU A 69 -16.51 10.48 -11.55
C LEU A 69 -16.35 10.42 -13.07
N GLU A 70 -15.24 9.86 -13.55
CA GLU A 70 -14.99 9.59 -14.96
C GLU A 70 -16.03 8.60 -15.53
N LEU A 71 -16.29 7.48 -14.84
CA LEU A 71 -17.36 6.54 -15.21
C LEU A 71 -18.72 7.23 -15.26
N LEU A 72 -19.05 7.98 -14.21
CA LEU A 72 -20.35 8.65 -14.10
C LEU A 72 -20.57 9.66 -15.23
N GLN A 73 -19.58 10.53 -15.50
CA GLN A 73 -19.70 11.53 -16.56
C GLN A 73 -19.85 10.86 -17.92
N PHE A 74 -19.16 9.73 -18.14
CA PHE A 74 -19.29 8.96 -19.38
C PHE A 74 -20.69 8.34 -19.51
N VAL A 75 -21.20 7.72 -18.44
CA VAL A 75 -22.56 7.16 -18.43
C VAL A 75 -23.61 8.25 -18.61
N ALA A 76 -23.46 9.41 -17.97
CA ALA A 76 -24.34 10.57 -18.20
C ALA A 76 -24.28 11.05 -19.66
N HIS A 77 -23.09 11.06 -20.27
CA HIS A 77 -22.92 11.41 -21.67
C HIS A 77 -23.62 10.42 -22.62
N LEU A 78 -23.51 9.11 -22.37
CA LEU A 78 -24.19 8.07 -23.15
C LEU A 78 -25.72 8.21 -23.13
N HIS A 79 -26.27 8.63 -21.99
CA HIS A 79 -27.71 8.79 -21.77
C HIS A 79 -28.22 10.22 -21.99
N GLY A 80 -27.35 11.17 -22.38
CA GLY A 80 -27.68 12.57 -22.65
C GLY A 80 -27.86 13.46 -21.40
N GLU A 81 -28.20 12.89 -20.24
CA GLU A 81 -28.28 13.60 -18.97
C GLU A 81 -28.09 12.69 -17.75
N LEU A 82 -27.69 13.28 -16.61
CA LEU A 82 -27.58 12.56 -15.35
C LEU A 82 -28.89 12.64 -14.55
N THR A 83 -29.64 11.53 -14.51
CA THR A 83 -30.85 11.41 -13.68
C THR A 83 -30.53 10.78 -12.30
N PRO A 84 -31.37 11.00 -11.26
CA PRO A 84 -31.20 10.35 -9.96
C PRO A 84 -31.20 8.82 -10.02
N LEU A 85 -31.93 8.23 -10.97
CA LEU A 85 -31.96 6.78 -11.19
C LEU A 85 -30.63 6.29 -11.79
N LEU A 86 -30.15 6.97 -12.84
CA LEU A 86 -28.88 6.66 -13.49
C LEU A 86 -27.70 6.79 -12.52
N LEU A 87 -27.75 7.79 -11.65
CA LEU A 87 -26.81 7.98 -10.55
C LEU A 87 -26.77 6.77 -9.61
N SER A 88 -27.92 6.31 -9.11
CA SER A 88 -28.02 5.15 -8.22
C SER A 88 -27.49 3.88 -8.90
N GLN A 89 -27.91 3.64 -10.15
CA GLN A 89 -27.47 2.48 -10.92
C GLN A 89 -25.95 2.50 -11.16
N THR A 90 -25.37 3.65 -11.48
CA THR A 90 -23.92 3.77 -11.67
C THR A 90 -23.16 3.48 -10.38
N ILE A 91 -23.65 3.96 -9.24
CA ILE A 91 -23.06 3.70 -7.92
C ILE A 91 -23.13 2.21 -7.57
N GLU A 92 -24.29 1.58 -7.74
CA GLU A 92 -24.51 0.15 -7.48
C GLU A 92 -23.64 -0.75 -8.37
N ASN A 93 -23.42 -0.35 -9.63
CA ASN A 93 -22.62 -1.10 -10.59
C ASN A 93 -21.13 -0.70 -10.61
N TYR A 94 -20.68 0.17 -9.70
CA TYR A 94 -19.30 0.63 -9.69
C TYR A 94 -18.31 -0.51 -9.39
N GLU A 95 -18.64 -1.42 -8.47
CA GLU A 95 -17.81 -2.61 -8.23
C GLU A 95 -17.69 -3.48 -9.49
N SER A 96 -18.78 -3.63 -10.24
CA SER A 96 -18.78 -4.39 -11.49
C SER A 96 -17.83 -3.79 -12.53
N TYR A 97 -17.82 -2.46 -12.66
CA TYR A 97 -16.85 -1.75 -13.50
C TYR A 97 -15.39 -2.00 -13.06
N LEU A 98 -15.13 -1.98 -11.75
CA LEU A 98 -13.79 -2.15 -11.20
C LEU A 98 -13.24 -3.57 -11.36
N VAL A 99 -14.12 -4.59 -11.27
CA VAL A 99 -13.74 -6.02 -11.27
C VAL A 99 -13.82 -6.62 -12.66
N PHE A 100 -14.97 -6.48 -13.33
CA PHE A 100 -15.27 -7.17 -14.59
C PHE A 100 -15.04 -6.32 -15.83
N GLY A 101 -15.16 -5.00 -15.73
CA GLY A 101 -14.95 -4.08 -16.85
C GLY A 101 -15.79 -4.46 -18.07
N THR A 102 -15.14 -4.73 -19.20
CA THR A 102 -15.79 -5.13 -20.47
C THR A 102 -16.57 -6.44 -20.37
N SER A 103 -16.27 -7.28 -19.38
CA SER A 103 -16.99 -8.54 -19.11
C SER A 103 -18.17 -8.36 -18.15
N SER A 104 -18.56 -7.13 -17.83
CA SER A 104 -19.73 -6.86 -16.99
C SER A 104 -21.02 -7.26 -17.70
N GLU A 105 -21.95 -7.88 -16.95
CA GLU A 105 -23.30 -8.17 -17.44
C GLU A 105 -24.15 -6.92 -17.70
N ASN A 106 -23.75 -5.77 -17.15
CA ASN A 106 -24.43 -4.50 -17.38
C ASN A 106 -23.92 -3.85 -18.69
N PRO A 107 -24.76 -3.68 -19.73
CA PRO A 107 -24.32 -3.18 -21.03
C PRO A 107 -23.70 -1.77 -20.96
N ALA A 108 -24.24 -0.88 -20.11
CA ALA A 108 -23.72 0.47 -19.96
C ALA A 108 -22.31 0.47 -19.34
N ILE A 109 -22.05 -0.43 -18.40
CA ILE A 109 -20.73 -0.58 -17.78
C ILE A 109 -19.74 -1.25 -18.72
N ALA A 110 -20.17 -2.28 -19.45
CA ALA A 110 -19.33 -2.94 -20.45
C ALA A 110 -18.90 -1.94 -21.54
N GLN A 111 -19.83 -1.12 -22.04
CA GLN A 111 -19.55 -0.06 -23.02
C GLN A 111 -18.64 1.02 -22.44
N ALA A 112 -18.87 1.46 -21.19
CA ALA A 112 -17.99 2.41 -20.52
C ALA A 112 -16.56 1.85 -20.37
N ALA A 113 -16.41 0.56 -20.05
CA ALA A 113 -15.11 -0.08 -19.94
C ALA A 113 -14.38 -0.26 -21.28
N GLN A 114 -15.12 -0.41 -22.39
CA GLN A 114 -14.50 -0.43 -23.74
C GLN A 114 -13.79 0.89 -24.06
N ILE A 115 -14.34 2.01 -23.61
CA ILE A 115 -13.79 3.35 -23.89
C ILE A 115 -12.80 3.80 -22.79
N LEU A 116 -13.17 3.66 -21.52
CA LEU A 116 -12.37 4.12 -20.37
C LEU A 116 -11.26 3.14 -19.96
N GLY A 117 -11.31 1.93 -20.51
CA GLY A 117 -10.39 0.83 -20.21
C GLY A 117 -10.81 0.01 -18.98
N ASN A 118 -10.37 -1.25 -18.98
CA ASN A 118 -10.54 -2.19 -17.89
C ASN A 118 -9.67 -1.84 -16.68
N ARG A 119 -10.21 -2.04 -15.47
CA ARG A 119 -9.48 -1.77 -14.21
C ARG A 119 -8.94 -3.05 -13.56
N ASN A 120 -9.65 -4.17 -13.67
CA ASN A 120 -9.25 -5.51 -13.21
C ASN A 120 -8.70 -5.51 -11.77
N LEU A 121 -9.41 -4.86 -10.84
CA LEU A 121 -8.94 -4.71 -9.47
C LEU A 121 -9.12 -6.00 -8.65
N SER A 122 -8.15 -6.28 -7.79
CA SER A 122 -8.28 -7.34 -6.77
C SER A 122 -9.27 -6.94 -5.67
N GLY A 123 -9.91 -7.91 -5.01
CA GLY A 123 -10.90 -7.63 -3.96
C GLY A 123 -10.40 -6.73 -2.83
N SER A 124 -9.11 -6.82 -2.47
CA SER A 124 -8.51 -5.89 -1.50
C SER A 124 -8.49 -4.43 -1.97
N SER A 125 -8.27 -4.21 -3.27
CA SER A 125 -8.26 -2.88 -3.89
C SER A 125 -9.68 -2.35 -4.08
N VAL A 126 -10.63 -3.22 -4.43
CA VAL A 126 -12.06 -2.90 -4.51
C VAL A 126 -12.58 -2.43 -3.15
N GLY A 127 -12.24 -3.12 -2.06
CA GLY A 127 -12.63 -2.68 -0.72
C GLY A 127 -12.17 -1.25 -0.38
N VAL A 128 -10.98 -0.85 -0.83
CA VAL A 128 -10.50 0.53 -0.67
C VAL A 128 -11.26 1.51 -1.57
N ALA A 129 -11.55 1.12 -2.81
CA ALA A 129 -12.32 1.95 -3.75
C ALA A 129 -13.76 2.20 -3.26
N ILE A 130 -14.44 1.16 -2.76
CA ILE A 130 -15.79 1.29 -2.20
C ILE A 130 -15.79 2.13 -0.92
N ALA A 131 -14.80 1.95 -0.03
CA ALA A 131 -14.66 2.81 1.14
C ALA A 131 -14.42 4.28 0.76
N ALA A 132 -13.64 4.52 -0.31
CA ALA A 132 -13.43 5.86 -0.85
C ALA A 132 -14.72 6.47 -1.40
N LEU A 133 -15.51 5.70 -2.15
CA LEU A 133 -16.80 6.14 -2.69
C LEU A 133 -17.80 6.46 -1.58
N ASN A 134 -17.97 5.56 -0.60
CA ASN A 134 -18.82 5.81 0.57
C ASN A 134 -18.41 7.10 1.29
N SER A 135 -17.12 7.32 1.51
CA SER A 135 -16.61 8.54 2.14
C SER A 135 -16.87 9.82 1.33
N PHE A 136 -16.99 9.72 0.00
CA PHE A 136 -17.26 10.85 -0.89
C PHE A 136 -18.76 11.14 -0.96
N VAL A 137 -19.58 10.10 -1.10
CA VAL A 137 -21.05 10.16 -1.06
C VAL A 137 -21.55 10.72 0.29
N ASP A 138 -20.96 10.29 1.40
CA ASP A 138 -21.31 10.83 2.72
C ASP A 138 -21.01 12.33 2.83
N ALA A 139 -19.91 12.78 2.21
CA ALA A 139 -19.54 14.19 2.21
C ALA A 139 -20.49 15.01 1.32
N SER A 140 -20.90 14.49 0.17
CA SER A 140 -21.84 15.19 -0.73
C SER A 140 -23.22 15.30 -0.10
N GLU A 141 -23.67 14.26 0.62
CA GLU A 141 -24.94 14.29 1.34
C GLU A 141 -24.92 15.28 2.51
N ARG A 142 -23.80 15.39 3.24
CA ARG A 142 -23.65 16.42 4.28
C ARG A 142 -23.69 17.83 3.71
N LEU A 143 -23.03 18.06 2.56
CA LEU A 143 -23.12 19.34 1.87
C LEU A 143 -24.57 19.65 1.49
N ARG A 144 -25.28 18.69 0.89
CA ARG A 144 -26.69 18.84 0.53
C ARG A 144 -27.59 19.18 1.74
N LEU A 145 -27.39 18.51 2.87
CA LEU A 145 -28.14 18.78 4.10
C LEU A 145 -27.87 20.19 4.62
N GLY A 146 -26.60 20.61 4.66
CA GLY A 146 -26.24 21.98 5.05
C GLY A 146 -26.82 23.03 4.10
N MET A 147 -26.90 22.73 2.80
CA MET A 147 -27.58 23.60 1.84
C MET A 147 -29.08 23.69 2.10
N LEU A 148 -29.78 22.57 2.31
CA LEU A 148 -31.21 22.62 2.67
C LEU A 148 -31.48 23.40 3.96
N GLU A 149 -30.58 23.29 4.94
CA GLU A 149 -30.69 24.06 6.18
C GLU A 149 -30.48 25.56 5.95
N MET A 150 -29.51 25.96 5.12
CA MET A 150 -29.33 27.35 4.71
C MET A 150 -30.56 27.90 3.98
N GLU A 151 -31.22 27.09 3.15
CA GLU A 151 -32.46 27.47 2.46
C GLU A 151 -33.63 27.63 3.43
N ALA A 152 -33.81 26.67 4.34
CA ALA A 152 -34.86 26.73 5.36
C ALA A 152 -34.71 27.96 6.26
N ASN A 153 -33.47 28.39 6.53
CA ASN A 153 -33.15 29.58 7.29
C ASN A 153 -33.13 30.88 6.45
N GLY A 154 -33.48 30.81 5.16
CA GLY A 154 -33.59 31.97 4.28
C GLY A 154 -32.25 32.59 3.83
N TYR A 155 -31.12 31.94 4.09
CA TYR A 155 -29.81 32.44 3.66
C TYR A 155 -29.58 32.32 2.15
N ILE A 156 -30.30 31.42 1.48
CA ILE A 156 -30.24 31.14 0.04
C ILE A 156 -31.63 30.88 -0.54
N SER A 157 -31.81 31.12 -1.85
CA SER A 157 -33.08 30.82 -2.54
C SER A 157 -33.03 29.50 -3.33
N SER A 158 -34.18 28.87 -3.54
CA SER A 158 -34.34 27.61 -4.30
C SER A 158 -33.82 27.69 -5.75
N GLN A 159 -33.86 28.88 -6.33
CA GLN A 159 -33.28 29.16 -7.67
C GLN A 159 -31.74 29.16 -7.63
N GLN A 160 -31.13 29.43 -6.48
CA GLN A 160 -29.70 29.28 -6.26
C GLN A 160 -29.32 27.83 -5.93
N LEU A 161 -30.21 26.95 -5.48
CA LEU A 161 -29.90 25.52 -5.28
C LEU A 161 -29.69 24.74 -6.59
N SER A 162 -30.30 25.17 -7.69
CA SER A 162 -29.94 24.75 -9.06
C SER A 162 -28.74 25.54 -9.64
N GLY A 163 -28.17 26.45 -8.84
CA GLY A 163 -27.21 27.47 -9.25
C GLY A 163 -26.16 27.82 -8.21
N PHE A 164 -25.80 26.91 -7.32
CA PHE A 164 -24.93 27.29 -6.21
C PHE A 164 -23.54 27.55 -6.77
N SER A 165 -23.07 28.78 -6.58
CA SER A 165 -21.72 29.21 -6.85
C SER A 165 -21.12 29.45 -5.47
N LEU A 166 -20.27 28.53 -5.02
CA LEU A 166 -19.47 28.72 -3.82
C LEU A 166 -18.06 29.15 -4.23
N ALA A 167 -17.98 30.24 -5.01
CA ALA A 167 -16.80 31.10 -5.10
C ALA A 167 -17.15 32.38 -5.87
N GLN A 168 -17.17 33.52 -5.17
CA GLN A 168 -16.73 34.77 -5.78
C GLN A 168 -15.36 34.50 -6.45
N THR A 169 -15.16 35.08 -7.64
CA THR A 169 -13.95 35.03 -8.50
C THR A 169 -13.80 33.79 -9.40
N VAL A 170 -14.28 33.90 -10.65
CA VAL A 170 -13.50 34.21 -11.88
C VAL A 170 -14.52 34.36 -13.01
N LYS A 171 -14.56 35.53 -13.65
CA LYS A 171 -15.38 35.77 -14.85
C LYS A 171 -14.73 35.04 -16.02
N MET A 172 -15.26 33.88 -16.40
CA MET A 172 -15.14 33.38 -17.76
C MET A 172 -16.52 33.45 -18.42
N GLU A 173 -16.59 34.13 -19.56
CA GLU A 173 -17.78 34.27 -20.39
C GLU A 173 -18.08 32.94 -21.08
N THR A 174 -18.65 32.00 -20.35
CA THR A 174 -19.17 30.75 -20.92
C THR A 174 -20.66 30.91 -21.22
N PRO A 175 -21.14 30.61 -22.44
CA PRO A 175 -22.56 30.73 -22.81
C PRO A 175 -23.49 29.95 -21.87
N THR A 176 -24.67 30.51 -21.60
CA THR A 176 -25.67 29.96 -20.66
C THR A 176 -26.07 28.52 -20.99
N SER A 177 -26.13 28.16 -22.28
CA SER A 177 -26.43 26.80 -22.76
C SER A 177 -25.36 25.79 -22.36
N VAL A 178 -24.08 26.15 -22.47
CA VAL A 178 -22.94 25.32 -22.07
C VAL A 178 -22.93 25.14 -20.55
N ARG A 179 -23.23 26.21 -19.80
CA ARG A 179 -23.35 26.15 -18.33
C ARG A 179 -24.51 25.24 -17.89
N ALA A 180 -25.63 25.24 -18.61
CA ALA A 180 -26.76 24.35 -18.34
C ALA A 180 -26.44 22.89 -18.68
N ALA A 181 -25.72 22.62 -19.78
CA ALA A 181 -25.29 21.28 -20.16
C ALA A 181 -24.28 20.67 -19.17
N ILE A 182 -23.31 21.48 -18.71
CA ILE A 182 -22.36 21.08 -17.66
C ILE A 182 -23.11 20.68 -16.38
N LYS A 183 -24.13 21.44 -15.98
CA LYS A 183 -24.95 21.16 -14.80
C LYS A 183 -25.78 19.87 -14.95
N LYS A 184 -26.34 19.62 -16.14
CA LYS A 184 -27.13 18.39 -16.41
C LYS A 184 -26.32 17.10 -16.25
N ASN A 185 -24.99 17.18 -16.39
CA ASN A 185 -24.09 16.03 -16.27
C ASN A 185 -23.25 16.05 -14.98
N SER A 186 -23.51 17.00 -14.07
CA SER A 186 -22.76 17.16 -12.82
C SER A 186 -23.18 16.17 -11.74
N TRP A 187 -22.21 15.42 -11.19
CA TRP A 187 -22.39 14.58 -10.00
C TRP A 187 -23.04 15.33 -8.84
N LEU A 188 -22.55 16.54 -8.54
CA LEU A 188 -23.00 17.28 -7.38
C LEU A 188 -24.43 17.80 -7.60
N ALA A 189 -24.77 18.23 -8.81
CA ALA A 189 -26.16 18.55 -9.16
C ALA A 189 -27.10 17.35 -8.98
N GLY A 190 -26.69 16.16 -9.42
CA GLY A 190 -27.46 14.92 -9.24
C GLY A 190 -27.61 14.50 -7.77
N CYS A 191 -26.59 14.75 -6.93
CA CYS A 191 -26.66 14.55 -5.49
C CYS A 191 -27.64 15.52 -4.83
N LEU A 192 -27.59 16.81 -5.19
CA LEU A 192 -28.50 17.84 -4.67
C LEU A 192 -29.97 17.53 -4.99
N ALA A 193 -30.24 16.97 -6.16
CA ALA A 193 -31.56 16.48 -6.58
C ALA A 193 -32.04 15.22 -5.80
N GLY A 194 -31.23 14.69 -4.89
CA GLY A 194 -31.63 13.62 -3.95
C GLY A 194 -31.29 12.20 -4.38
N GLY A 195 -30.55 11.99 -5.49
CA GLY A 195 -30.19 10.64 -5.94
C GLY A 195 -29.26 9.88 -4.98
N ALA A 196 -28.36 10.58 -4.27
CA ALA A 196 -27.44 9.98 -3.30
C ALA A 196 -28.12 9.41 -2.03
N ARG A 197 -29.35 9.85 -1.70
CA ARG A 197 -30.10 9.39 -0.50
C ARG A 197 -30.40 7.88 -0.52
N ARG A 198 -30.62 7.30 -1.70
CA ARG A 198 -30.99 5.88 -1.84
C ARG A 198 -29.83 4.95 -1.46
N VAL A 199 -28.60 5.32 -1.84
CA VAL A 199 -27.37 4.55 -1.59
C VAL A 199 -27.01 4.52 -0.10
N LYS A 200 -27.16 5.66 0.60
CA LYS A 200 -26.84 5.76 2.04
C LYS A 200 -27.69 4.85 2.92
N ARG A 201 -28.93 4.52 2.51
CA ARG A 201 -29.78 3.60 3.27
C ARG A 201 -29.28 2.15 3.27
N VAL A 202 -28.50 1.76 2.26
CA VAL A 202 -28.00 0.38 2.11
C VAL A 202 -26.53 0.28 2.53
N GLY A 203 -25.72 1.29 2.23
CA GLY A 203 -24.27 1.26 2.47
C GLY A 203 -23.59 0.25 1.53
N LEU A 204 -22.68 0.70 0.66
CA LEU A 204 -21.99 -0.24 -0.22
C LEU A 204 -20.97 -1.07 0.57
N SER A 205 -21.07 -2.38 0.47
CA SER A 205 -20.05 -3.33 0.92
C SER A 205 -19.43 -4.02 -0.28
N ALA A 206 -18.11 -4.11 -0.33
CA ALA A 206 -17.43 -4.85 -1.39
C ALA A 206 -17.87 -6.34 -1.35
N ILE A 207 -18.33 -6.84 -2.49
CA ILE A 207 -18.74 -8.24 -2.67
C ILE A 207 -17.48 -9.10 -2.87
N SER A 208 -16.52 -8.59 -3.63
CA SER A 208 -15.23 -9.23 -3.91
C SER A 208 -14.37 -9.33 -2.65
N LYS A 209 -14.14 -10.57 -2.18
CA LYS A 209 -13.31 -10.86 -1.02
C LYS A 209 -11.85 -11.08 -1.43
N PRO A 210 -10.87 -10.61 -0.64
CA PRO A 210 -9.47 -10.97 -0.87
C PRO A 210 -9.30 -12.49 -0.73
N SER A 211 -8.46 -13.08 -1.58
CA SER A 211 -8.13 -14.51 -1.49
C SER A 211 -7.60 -14.85 -0.09
N THR A 212 -8.18 -15.86 0.53
CA THR A 212 -7.77 -16.40 1.83
C THR A 212 -6.72 -17.50 1.71
N LEU A 213 -6.47 -17.99 0.49
CA LEU A 213 -5.55 -19.09 0.23
C LEU A 213 -4.10 -18.56 0.22
N ALA A 214 -3.40 -18.79 1.32
CA ALA A 214 -1.94 -18.72 1.33
C ALA A 214 -1.41 -20.09 0.94
N HIS A 215 -0.98 -20.20 -0.31
CA HIS A 215 -0.23 -21.37 -0.72
C HIS A 215 1.19 -21.24 -0.15
N THR A 216 1.69 -22.30 0.48
CA THR A 216 3.13 -22.47 0.70
C THR A 216 3.83 -22.65 -0.65
N ASP A 217 5.12 -22.32 -0.71
CA ASP A 217 5.93 -22.66 -1.87
C ASP A 217 6.67 -23.99 -1.71
N LEU A 218 7.39 -24.39 -2.76
CA LEU A 218 8.18 -25.62 -2.84
C LEU A 218 9.32 -25.67 -1.80
N TYR A 219 9.62 -24.56 -1.13
CA TYR A 219 10.67 -24.44 -0.12
C TYR A 219 10.11 -24.36 1.31
N GLY A 220 8.84 -24.74 1.50
CA GLY A 220 8.20 -24.74 2.83
C GLY A 220 7.85 -23.35 3.38
N GLY A 221 8.07 -22.27 2.61
CA GLY A 221 7.92 -20.89 3.06
C GLY A 221 6.54 -20.28 2.80
N ASP A 222 6.26 -19.17 3.50
CA ASP A 222 5.19 -18.23 3.10
C ASP A 222 5.50 -17.75 1.68
N LYS A 223 4.58 -17.91 0.70
CA LYS A 223 4.78 -17.42 -0.68
C LYS A 223 5.17 -15.94 -0.78
N LEU A 224 4.92 -15.17 0.29
CA LEU A 224 5.28 -13.77 0.40
C LEU A 224 6.70 -13.56 0.95
N ALA A 225 7.29 -14.54 1.63
CA ALA A 225 8.65 -14.50 2.15
C ALA A 225 9.67 -14.75 1.03
N PHE A 226 10.73 -13.96 1.03
CA PHE A 226 11.87 -14.23 0.16
C PHE A 226 12.61 -15.49 0.68
N PRO A 227 13.09 -16.40 -0.20
CA PRO A 227 13.85 -17.57 0.23
C PRO A 227 15.16 -17.16 0.92
N ILE A 228 15.33 -17.51 2.20
CA ILE A 228 16.46 -17.02 3.02
C ILE A 228 17.82 -17.45 2.46
N ASP A 229 17.93 -18.67 1.93
CA ASP A 229 19.17 -19.23 1.38
C ASP A 229 19.66 -18.46 0.14
N ARG A 230 18.73 -17.85 -0.60
CA ARG A 230 19.02 -17.05 -1.79
C ARG A 230 19.24 -15.58 -1.45
N CYS A 231 19.04 -15.16 -0.20
CA CYS A 231 19.09 -13.76 0.18
C CYS A 231 20.52 -13.19 0.10
N LYS A 232 21.54 -14.00 0.36
CA LYS A 232 22.94 -13.58 0.18
C LYS A 232 23.23 -13.27 -1.28
N GLU A 233 22.88 -14.18 -2.19
CA GLU A 233 23.04 -14.00 -3.64
C GLU A 233 22.25 -12.78 -4.15
N LEU A 234 21.06 -12.52 -3.60
CA LEU A 234 20.28 -11.33 -3.93
C LEU A 234 21.04 -10.04 -3.57
N ILE A 235 21.60 -9.96 -2.37
CA ILE A 235 22.35 -8.79 -1.90
C ILE A 235 23.61 -8.58 -2.76
N GLU A 236 24.32 -9.66 -3.09
CA GLU A 236 25.51 -9.61 -3.93
C GLU A 236 25.21 -9.22 -5.37
N ALA A 237 23.99 -9.48 -5.86
CA ALA A 237 23.53 -9.05 -7.17
C ALA A 237 23.18 -7.54 -7.26
N ALA A 238 23.29 -6.79 -6.17
CA ALA A 238 23.06 -5.35 -6.18
C ALA A 238 24.05 -4.62 -7.10
N THR A 239 23.54 -3.76 -7.97
CA THR A 239 24.36 -3.02 -8.95
C THR A 239 24.99 -1.75 -8.37
N SER A 240 24.68 -1.38 -7.14
CA SER A 240 25.24 -0.19 -6.47
C SER A 240 25.44 -0.44 -4.98
N THR A 241 26.43 0.23 -4.38
CA THR A 241 26.73 0.12 -2.93
C THR A 241 25.53 0.52 -2.08
N ARG A 242 24.78 1.56 -2.49
CA ARG A 242 23.53 1.98 -1.85
C ARG A 242 22.51 0.86 -1.81
N ASP A 243 22.27 0.20 -2.95
CA ASP A 243 21.26 -0.86 -3.02
C ASP A 243 21.71 -2.08 -2.21
N LYS A 244 23.00 -2.43 -2.26
CA LYS A 244 23.61 -3.49 -1.43
C LYS A 244 23.38 -3.21 0.05
N MET A 245 23.74 -2.00 0.52
CA MET A 245 23.51 -1.55 1.89
C MET A 245 22.03 -1.60 2.27
N LEU A 246 21.15 -1.07 1.43
CA LEU A 246 19.71 -1.05 1.70
C LEU A 246 19.11 -2.45 1.76
N TRP A 247 19.47 -3.34 0.83
CA TRP A 247 18.93 -4.71 0.80
C TRP A 247 19.42 -5.52 1.99
N SER A 248 20.71 -5.39 2.35
CA SER A 248 21.25 -5.98 3.59
C SER A 248 20.54 -5.47 4.83
N LEU A 249 20.31 -4.15 4.95
CA LEU A 249 19.59 -3.57 6.09
C LEU A 249 18.18 -4.16 6.22
N LEU A 250 17.43 -4.22 5.11
CA LEU A 250 16.06 -4.74 5.11
C LEU A 250 16.01 -6.23 5.47
N ALA A 251 16.95 -7.03 4.94
CA ALA A 251 17.07 -8.45 5.24
C ALA A 251 17.47 -8.69 6.71
N ALA A 252 18.43 -7.92 7.22
CA ALA A 252 18.97 -8.07 8.57
C ALA A 252 17.99 -7.61 9.65
N SER A 253 17.24 -6.52 9.44
CA SER A 253 16.41 -5.89 10.49
C SER A 253 14.91 -6.17 10.36
N GLY A 254 14.47 -6.69 9.21
CA GLY A 254 13.05 -6.78 8.87
C GLY A 254 12.34 -5.42 8.79
N ALA A 255 13.09 -4.31 8.64
CA ALA A 255 12.53 -2.98 8.48
C ALA A 255 11.58 -2.92 7.27
N ARG A 256 10.56 -2.06 7.35
CA ARG A 256 9.80 -1.69 6.14
C ARG A 256 10.69 -0.82 5.26
N PHE A 257 10.52 -0.90 3.95
CA PHE A 257 11.24 0.00 3.03
C PHE A 257 11.12 1.48 3.44
N SER A 258 9.90 1.94 3.77
CA SER A 258 9.67 3.33 4.17
C SER A 258 10.33 3.71 5.49
N GLU A 259 10.58 2.75 6.38
CA GLU A 259 11.36 2.96 7.60
C GLU A 259 12.83 3.18 7.23
N ALA A 260 13.41 2.27 6.43
CA ALA A 260 14.81 2.34 6.03
C ALA A 260 15.17 3.63 5.27
N VAL A 261 14.33 4.07 4.32
CA VAL A 261 14.63 5.29 3.52
C VAL A 261 14.33 6.61 4.27
N THR A 262 13.74 6.55 5.45
CA THR A 262 13.54 7.74 6.31
C THR A 262 14.51 7.82 7.48
N MET A 263 15.41 6.84 7.62
CA MET A 263 16.47 6.87 8.62
C MET A 263 17.47 8.00 8.36
N LEU A 264 18.00 8.55 9.45
CA LEU A 264 19.09 9.52 9.47
C LEU A 264 20.41 8.81 9.80
N ASN A 265 21.56 9.45 9.56
CA ASN A 265 22.85 8.86 9.95
C ASN A 265 22.95 8.63 11.46
N GLU A 266 22.36 9.52 12.26
CA GLU A 266 22.32 9.38 13.72
C GLU A 266 21.59 8.12 14.22
N ASP A 267 20.74 7.51 13.40
CA ASP A 267 20.00 6.28 13.75
C ASP A 267 20.91 5.03 13.72
N VAL A 268 22.09 5.15 13.10
CA VAL A 268 23.11 4.09 13.06
C VAL A 268 24.10 4.34 14.19
N LYS A 269 24.11 3.44 15.18
CA LYS A 269 25.01 3.53 16.34
C LYS A 269 26.11 2.50 16.19
N ILE A 270 27.32 2.99 15.97
CA ILE A 270 28.55 2.18 15.95
C ILE A 270 29.19 2.31 17.33
N ASP A 271 29.47 1.17 17.93
CA ASP A 271 30.15 1.05 19.21
C ASP A 271 31.61 0.61 19.01
N ILE A 272 32.43 0.73 20.05
CA ILE A 272 33.83 0.25 20.03
C ILE A 272 33.83 -1.27 19.91
N ASP A 273 32.92 -1.94 20.62
CA ASP A 273 32.69 -3.36 20.46
C ASP A 273 31.58 -3.59 19.41
N PRO A 274 31.92 -4.19 18.25
CA PRO A 274 30.96 -4.43 17.17
C PRO A 274 29.71 -5.22 17.58
N ALA A 275 29.76 -5.99 18.68
CA ALA A 275 28.62 -6.72 19.20
C ALA A 275 27.47 -5.79 19.68
N PHE A 276 27.78 -4.53 20.01
CA PHE A 276 26.79 -3.53 20.44
C PHE A 276 26.37 -2.55 19.33
N ASN A 277 26.87 -2.75 18.10
CA ASN A 277 26.41 -2.02 16.93
C ASN A 277 24.92 -2.23 16.75
N ARG A 278 24.19 -1.13 16.53
CA ARG A 278 22.72 -1.18 16.44
C ARG A 278 22.17 -0.16 15.48
N VAL A 279 21.04 -0.52 14.90
CA VAL A 279 20.24 0.35 14.05
C VAL A 279 18.93 0.68 14.76
N LEU A 280 18.55 1.95 14.73
CA LEU A 280 17.29 2.44 15.27
C LEU A 280 16.33 2.80 14.13
N ILE A 281 15.06 2.48 14.30
CA ILE A 281 13.98 2.89 13.40
C ILE A 281 13.08 3.86 14.17
N VAL A 282 13.39 5.14 14.06
CA VAL A 282 12.67 6.22 14.75
C VAL A 282 11.53 6.74 13.87
N ASP A 283 10.34 6.91 14.45
CA ASP A 283 9.20 7.43 13.69
C ASP A 283 9.47 8.89 13.28
N PRO A 284 9.35 9.26 11.99
CA PRO A 284 9.52 10.64 11.53
C PRO A 284 8.65 11.67 12.28
N THR A 285 7.49 11.26 12.79
CA THR A 285 6.59 12.15 13.54
C THR A 285 7.13 12.54 14.91
N GLU A 286 8.01 11.73 15.52
CA GLU A 286 8.64 12.02 16.81
C GLU A 286 9.84 12.99 16.68
N ARG A 287 10.30 13.24 15.45
CA ARG A 287 11.50 14.06 15.15
C ARG A 287 11.22 15.18 14.15
N HIS A 288 10.03 15.74 14.21
CA HIS A 288 9.61 16.84 13.33
C HIS A 288 10.56 18.05 13.39
N ASN A 289 11.07 18.37 14.59
CA ASN A 289 12.06 19.43 14.84
C ASN A 289 13.41 19.20 14.16
N VAL A 290 13.78 17.95 13.88
CA VAL A 290 15.00 17.60 13.15
C VAL A 290 14.72 17.65 11.65
N LEU A 291 13.65 17.01 11.20
CA LEU A 291 13.33 16.86 9.78
C LEU A 291 12.95 18.18 9.08
N ILE A 292 12.35 19.13 9.80
CA ILE A 292 11.98 20.44 9.23
C ILE A 292 13.19 21.25 8.72
N LYS A 293 14.40 20.89 9.15
CA LYS A 293 15.65 21.49 8.64
C LYS A 293 15.99 21.05 7.22
N TYR A 294 15.39 19.94 6.76
CA TYR A 294 15.78 19.26 5.51
C TYR A 294 14.65 19.18 4.50
N ILE A 295 13.40 19.06 4.96
CA ILE A 295 12.21 18.91 4.13
C ILE A 295 11.04 19.73 4.69
N SER A 296 10.09 20.08 3.83
CA SER A 296 8.94 20.88 4.22
C SER A 296 7.99 20.14 5.17
N SER A 297 7.23 20.89 5.98
CA SER A 297 6.17 20.33 6.83
C SER A 297 5.17 19.47 6.03
N ALA A 298 4.81 19.92 4.82
CA ALA A 298 3.94 19.18 3.90
C ALA A 298 4.55 17.84 3.44
N GLU A 299 5.87 17.75 3.30
CA GLU A 299 6.58 16.51 2.98
C GLU A 299 6.64 15.56 4.17
N ILE A 300 6.96 16.07 5.37
CA ILE A 300 6.97 15.28 6.59
C ILE A 300 5.60 14.61 6.81
N ASN A 301 4.52 15.38 6.67
CA ASN A 301 3.15 14.89 6.80
C ASN A 301 2.75 13.84 5.73
N ALA A 302 3.49 13.80 4.61
CA ALA A 302 3.26 12.87 3.51
C ALA A 302 4.12 11.60 3.58
N LEU A 303 5.08 11.52 4.52
CA LEU A 303 5.98 10.37 4.63
C LEU A 303 5.21 9.05 4.85
N PRO A 304 5.57 7.96 4.14
CA PRO A 304 4.85 6.69 4.18
C PRO A 304 5.18 5.83 5.41
N HIS A 305 5.30 6.45 6.59
CA HIS A 305 5.58 5.76 7.85
C HIS A 305 4.27 5.24 8.49
N LYS A 306 4.23 3.94 8.81
CA LYS A 306 3.03 3.29 9.39
C LYS A 306 3.00 3.31 10.93
N GLY A 307 4.02 3.90 11.56
CA GLY A 307 4.25 3.77 12.98
C GLY A 307 4.99 2.48 13.32
N ARG A 308 5.82 2.59 14.36
CA ARG A 308 6.55 1.47 14.96
C ARG A 308 6.46 1.64 16.48
N THR A 309 6.11 0.58 17.21
CA THR A 309 5.94 0.68 18.67
C THR A 309 7.28 0.81 19.41
N HIS A 310 8.34 0.21 18.87
CA HIS A 310 9.67 0.22 19.48
C HIS A 310 10.73 0.53 18.42
N PRO A 311 11.63 1.50 18.66
CA PRO A 311 12.63 1.89 17.67
C PRO A 311 13.78 0.89 17.53
N GLN A 312 14.02 0.05 18.54
CA GLN A 312 15.11 -0.92 18.50
C GLN A 312 14.89 -1.98 17.41
N THR A 313 16.00 -2.41 16.82
CA THR A 313 16.04 -3.52 15.86
C THR A 313 16.94 -4.62 16.38
N PHE A 314 16.70 -5.83 15.90
CA PHE A 314 17.56 -6.98 16.11
C PHE A 314 18.06 -7.42 14.73
N LEU A 315 19.37 -7.33 14.50
CA LEU A 315 19.97 -7.63 13.21
C LEU A 315 20.35 -9.12 13.16
N ILE A 316 19.89 -9.83 12.13
CA ILE A 316 20.21 -11.25 11.94
C ILE A 316 21.43 -11.43 11.02
N GLU A 317 22.28 -12.40 11.35
CA GLU A 317 23.41 -12.82 10.52
C GLU A 317 22.97 -13.78 9.40
N PRO A 318 23.70 -13.84 8.26
CA PRO A 318 24.92 -13.08 7.91
C PRO A 318 24.64 -11.65 7.40
N PHE A 319 23.37 -11.27 7.27
CA PHE A 319 22.97 -10.03 6.59
C PHE A 319 23.38 -8.77 7.36
N ALA A 320 23.51 -8.87 8.69
CA ALA A 320 24.02 -7.79 9.54
C ALA A 320 25.49 -7.47 9.18
N SER A 321 26.36 -8.48 9.12
CA SER A 321 27.75 -8.29 8.68
C SER A 321 27.83 -7.69 7.27
N MET A 322 27.01 -8.17 6.34
CA MET A 322 26.94 -7.62 4.97
C MET A 322 26.49 -6.14 4.98
N PHE A 323 25.55 -5.77 5.86
CA PHE A 323 25.08 -4.40 6.00
C PHE A 323 26.20 -3.46 6.45
N TRP A 324 26.96 -3.83 7.48
CA TRP A 324 28.03 -2.98 8.00
C TRP A 324 29.15 -2.76 6.99
N ILE A 325 29.53 -3.81 6.25
CA ILE A 325 30.52 -3.71 5.17
C ILE A 325 29.98 -2.82 4.05
N ALA A 326 28.75 -3.09 3.58
CA ALA A 326 28.14 -2.32 2.50
C ALA A 326 27.88 -0.84 2.89
N LEU A 327 27.66 -0.56 4.18
CA LEU A 327 27.52 0.79 4.70
C LEU A 327 28.83 1.57 4.58
N GLU A 328 29.97 0.97 4.93
CA GLU A 328 31.28 1.61 4.79
C GLU A 328 31.65 1.82 3.31
N GLU A 329 31.40 0.81 2.46
CA GLU A 329 31.56 0.93 1.00
C GLU A 329 30.73 2.11 0.45
N TYR A 330 29.46 2.17 0.86
CA TYR A 330 28.55 3.24 0.45
C TYR A 330 28.99 4.62 0.95
N LYS A 331 29.38 4.75 2.21
CA LYS A 331 29.87 6.04 2.75
C LYS A 331 31.19 6.47 2.11
N THR A 332 32.04 5.52 1.73
CA THR A 332 33.27 5.80 0.98
C THR A 332 32.96 6.32 -0.42
N GLU A 333 32.02 5.68 -1.13
CA GLU A 333 31.58 6.17 -2.44
C GLU A 333 30.98 7.58 -2.35
N LEU A 334 30.12 7.84 -1.35
CA LEU A 334 29.55 9.17 -1.13
C LEU A 334 30.61 10.24 -0.83
N ARG A 335 31.67 9.91 -0.08
CA ARG A 335 32.78 10.84 0.20
C ARG A 335 33.61 11.15 -1.06
N ALA A 336 33.74 10.20 -1.96
CA ALA A 336 34.47 10.35 -3.21
C ALA A 336 33.69 11.09 -4.30
N GLN A 337 32.36 11.16 -4.19
CA GLN A 337 31.50 11.83 -5.16
C GLN A 337 31.74 13.34 -5.18
N ARG A 338 31.97 13.88 -6.38
CA ARG A 338 32.03 15.32 -6.64
C ARG A 338 30.65 15.83 -7.02
N LEU A 339 29.88 16.23 -6.01
CA LEU A 339 28.57 16.84 -6.21
C LEU A 339 28.73 18.33 -6.57
N MET A 340 27.84 18.84 -7.43
CA MET A 340 27.83 20.26 -7.77
C MET A 340 27.39 21.15 -6.60
N ALA A 341 26.69 20.59 -5.62
CA ALA A 341 26.24 21.27 -4.42
C ALA A 341 26.50 20.40 -3.17
N PRO A 342 26.76 21.02 -2.00
CA PRO A 342 26.91 20.28 -0.75
C PRO A 342 25.56 19.68 -0.32
N VAL A 343 25.60 18.46 0.20
CA VAL A 343 24.41 17.79 0.74
C VAL A 343 23.93 18.53 2.00
N ARG A 344 22.66 18.92 2.03
CA ARG A 344 22.07 19.74 3.13
C ARG A 344 21.14 18.95 4.05
N HIS A 345 21.21 17.62 4.05
CA HIS A 345 20.37 16.78 4.89
C HIS A 345 21.12 15.60 5.50
N ASP A 346 20.55 15.01 6.56
CA ASP A 346 21.18 13.88 7.25
C ASP A 346 20.57 12.50 6.94
N PHE A 347 19.65 12.40 5.97
CA PHE A 347 19.12 11.09 5.56
C PHE A 347 20.25 10.10 5.22
N LEU A 348 20.10 8.86 5.70
CA LEU A 348 21.06 7.78 5.46
C LEU A 348 21.05 7.36 3.98
N VAL A 349 19.86 7.16 3.40
CA VAL A 349 19.70 6.72 2.01
C VAL A 349 19.60 7.94 1.08
N ARG A 350 20.62 8.10 0.24
CA ARG A 350 20.78 9.23 -0.68
C ARG A 350 20.95 8.76 -2.11
N SER A 351 20.58 9.61 -3.04
CA SER A 351 20.87 9.43 -4.45
C SER A 351 22.38 9.56 -4.70
N LEU A 352 22.93 8.65 -5.50
CA LEU A 352 24.35 8.67 -5.90
C LEU A 352 24.64 9.69 -7.00
N VAL A 353 23.62 10.37 -7.53
CA VAL A 353 23.74 11.30 -8.67
C VAL A 353 23.80 12.75 -8.19
N ASP A 354 22.82 13.15 -7.38
CA ASP A 354 22.60 14.53 -6.93
C ASP A 354 22.73 14.69 -5.40
N GLY A 355 22.89 13.58 -4.66
CA GLY A 355 23.00 13.59 -3.21
C GLY A 355 21.68 13.76 -2.47
N GLU A 356 20.57 13.92 -3.18
CA GLU A 356 19.22 14.18 -2.63
C GLU A 356 18.67 12.98 -1.82
N PRO A 357 17.74 13.21 -0.88
CA PRO A 357 17.25 12.18 0.01
C PRO A 357 16.24 11.28 -0.71
N MET A 358 16.37 9.96 -0.55
CA MET A 358 15.54 8.98 -1.30
C MET A 358 14.23 8.58 -0.60
N HIS A 359 13.76 9.36 0.37
CA HIS A 359 12.59 9.05 1.19
C HIS A 359 11.28 8.88 0.37
N ASN A 360 11.21 9.45 -0.84
CA ASN A 360 10.07 9.32 -1.76
C ASN A 360 10.35 8.44 -3.00
N SER A 361 11.53 7.81 -3.10
CA SER A 361 12.03 7.17 -4.34
C SER A 361 11.74 5.67 -4.41
N TYR A 362 10.55 5.23 -4.00
CA TYR A 362 10.19 3.80 -3.95
C TYR A 362 10.36 3.10 -5.30
N GLN A 363 9.79 3.66 -6.37
CA GLN A 363 9.70 2.98 -7.67
C GLN A 363 11.08 2.68 -8.26
N ALA A 364 11.97 3.68 -8.27
CA ALA A 364 13.31 3.52 -8.80
C ALA A 364 14.13 2.47 -8.04
N LEU A 365 13.99 2.41 -6.70
CA LEU A 365 14.65 1.40 -5.87
C LEU A 365 14.02 0.01 -6.06
N TYR A 366 12.69 -0.04 -6.15
CA TYR A 366 11.93 -1.26 -6.33
C TYR A 366 12.23 -1.97 -7.63
N GLU A 367 12.34 -1.25 -8.75
CA GLU A 367 12.58 -1.86 -10.06
C GLU A 367 13.91 -2.63 -10.11
N ARG A 368 14.98 -2.08 -9.51
CA ARG A 368 16.27 -2.75 -9.41
C ARG A 368 16.22 -3.99 -8.53
N PHE A 369 15.59 -3.88 -7.36
CA PHE A 369 15.36 -5.02 -6.46
C PHE A 369 14.55 -6.12 -7.16
N HIS A 370 13.43 -5.74 -7.78
CA HIS A 370 12.51 -6.64 -8.44
C HIS A 370 13.19 -7.40 -9.59
N LYS A 371 13.97 -6.69 -10.41
CA LYS A 371 14.74 -7.29 -11.50
C LYS A 371 15.76 -8.32 -10.99
N ALA A 372 16.49 -8.00 -9.92
CA ALA A 372 17.46 -8.93 -9.32
C ALA A 372 16.76 -10.16 -8.72
N ALA A 373 15.70 -9.96 -7.94
CA ALA A 373 14.92 -11.03 -7.34
C ALA A 373 14.26 -11.96 -8.37
N LEU A 374 13.68 -11.38 -9.43
CA LEU A 374 13.05 -12.14 -10.52
C LEU A 374 14.08 -13.01 -11.25
N LYS A 375 15.26 -12.45 -11.56
CA LYS A 375 16.34 -13.21 -12.22
C LYS A 375 16.79 -14.41 -11.35
N LEU A 376 16.88 -14.22 -10.04
CA LEU A 376 17.40 -15.23 -9.12
C LEU A 376 16.40 -16.34 -8.77
N THR A 377 15.12 -15.99 -8.66
CA THR A 377 14.07 -16.88 -8.11
C THR A 377 13.00 -17.26 -9.12
N GLN A 378 13.02 -16.67 -10.32
CA GLN A 378 11.95 -16.79 -11.34
C GLN A 378 10.57 -16.39 -10.80
N ARG A 379 10.52 -15.59 -9.73
CA ARG A 379 9.30 -15.11 -9.07
C ARG A 379 9.36 -13.62 -8.77
N SER A 380 8.18 -13.01 -8.76
CA SER A 380 8.02 -11.60 -8.41
C SER A 380 8.08 -11.40 -6.90
N TYR A 381 9.13 -10.73 -6.43
CA TYR A 381 9.26 -10.27 -5.05
C TYR A 381 9.41 -8.75 -5.00
N GLY A 382 8.96 -8.16 -3.90
CA GLY A 382 9.20 -6.76 -3.53
C GLY A 382 9.83 -6.66 -2.14
N PHE A 383 10.25 -5.47 -1.72
CA PHE A 383 10.95 -5.27 -0.44
C PHE A 383 10.25 -5.86 0.78
N HIS A 384 8.91 -5.90 0.80
CA HIS A 384 8.18 -6.48 1.93
C HIS A 384 8.45 -7.97 2.11
N SER A 385 8.87 -8.68 1.06
CA SER A 385 9.22 -10.10 1.13
C SER A 385 10.43 -10.39 2.03
N LEU A 386 11.42 -9.49 2.08
CA LEU A 386 12.55 -9.60 3.03
C LEU A 386 12.08 -9.47 4.49
N ARG A 387 11.06 -8.63 4.72
CA ARG A 387 10.44 -8.54 6.04
C ARG A 387 9.65 -9.79 6.40
N HIS A 388 8.95 -10.39 5.43
CA HIS A 388 8.30 -11.70 5.65
C HIS A 388 9.34 -12.79 5.96
N MET A 389 10.45 -12.83 5.22
CA MET A 389 11.59 -13.72 5.46
C MET A 389 12.13 -13.55 6.89
N TYR A 390 12.43 -12.31 7.30
CA TYR A 390 12.89 -12.00 8.65
C TYR A 390 11.90 -12.46 9.73
N GLY A 391 10.61 -12.10 9.59
CA GLY A 391 9.58 -12.48 10.56
C GLY A 391 9.41 -13.99 10.66
N TYR A 392 9.44 -14.69 9.53
CA TYR A 392 9.37 -16.15 9.48
C TYR A 392 10.61 -16.80 10.14
N TYR A 393 11.81 -16.30 9.84
CA TYR A 393 13.05 -16.76 10.46
C TYR A 393 13.02 -16.60 11.99
N LEU A 394 12.59 -15.43 12.49
CA LEU A 394 12.53 -15.20 13.94
C LEU A 394 11.59 -16.17 14.66
N VAL A 395 10.43 -16.47 14.07
CA VAL A 395 9.44 -17.35 14.73
C VAL A 395 9.85 -18.81 14.69
N ASN A 396 10.52 -19.26 13.63
CA ASN A 396 10.71 -20.69 13.37
C ASN A 396 12.17 -21.17 13.51
N HIS A 397 13.16 -20.33 13.21
CA HIS A 397 14.55 -20.78 13.02
C HIS A 397 15.58 -20.03 13.87
N CYS A 398 15.26 -18.84 14.39
CA CYS A 398 16.19 -18.06 15.19
C CYS A 398 16.51 -18.79 16.51
N PRO A 399 17.79 -18.95 16.90
CA PRO A 399 18.16 -19.57 18.18
C PRO A 399 17.48 -18.87 19.35
N ASN A 400 16.84 -19.64 20.22
CA ASN A 400 16.14 -19.06 21.37
C ASN A 400 17.12 -18.82 22.52
N PRO A 401 17.34 -17.56 22.95
CA PRO A 401 18.27 -17.26 24.03
C PRO A 401 17.71 -17.60 25.42
N ASN A 402 16.41 -17.91 25.54
CA ASN A 402 15.80 -18.21 26.83
C ASN A 402 16.11 -19.66 27.26
N PRO A 403 16.93 -19.87 28.31
CA PRO A 403 17.29 -21.21 28.77
C PRO A 403 16.11 -21.99 29.36
N HIS A 404 15.02 -21.30 29.72
CA HIS A 404 13.81 -21.92 30.27
C HIS A 404 12.77 -22.28 29.20
N SER A 405 13.02 -21.93 27.93
CA SER A 405 12.16 -22.32 26.82
C SER A 405 12.41 -23.77 26.42
N GLN A 406 11.35 -24.55 26.26
CA GLN A 406 11.45 -25.91 25.67
C GLN A 406 11.80 -25.86 24.17
N ARG A 407 11.73 -24.69 23.54
CA ARG A 407 12.10 -24.49 22.13
C ARG A 407 13.54 -24.03 22.00
N LYS A 408 14.39 -24.87 21.39
CA LYS A 408 15.76 -24.52 21.01
C LYS A 408 15.83 -23.46 19.90
N TYR A 409 14.85 -23.47 18.99
CA TYR A 409 14.73 -22.54 17.87
C TYR A 409 13.33 -21.91 17.83
N GLY A 410 13.26 -20.69 17.32
CA GLY A 410 12.07 -19.86 17.28
C GLY A 410 11.91 -19.01 18.54
N LEU A 411 11.65 -17.73 18.34
CA LEU A 411 11.36 -16.76 19.39
C LEU A 411 9.87 -16.71 19.72
N GLU A 412 9.57 -16.33 20.96
CA GLU A 412 8.21 -16.07 21.41
C GLU A 412 7.53 -14.98 20.57
N LEU A 413 6.23 -15.17 20.26
CA LEU A 413 5.52 -14.27 19.35
C LEU A 413 5.43 -12.83 19.86
N SER A 414 5.43 -12.62 21.18
CA SER A 414 5.47 -11.30 21.81
C SER A 414 6.80 -10.60 21.52
N LEU A 415 7.93 -11.31 21.63
CA LEU A 415 9.25 -10.79 21.30
C LEU A 415 9.34 -10.49 19.80
N VAL A 416 8.88 -11.40 18.93
CA VAL A 416 8.84 -11.14 17.48
C VAL A 416 7.93 -9.95 17.14
N GLN A 417 6.81 -9.78 17.84
CA GLN A 417 5.95 -8.61 17.67
C GLN A 417 6.70 -7.30 17.98
N GLN A 418 7.47 -7.28 19.06
CA GLN A 418 8.31 -6.15 19.46
C GLN A 418 9.40 -5.88 18.41
N LEU A 419 10.15 -6.91 18.00
CA LEU A 419 11.22 -6.81 17.00
C LEU A 419 10.70 -6.41 15.61
N MET A 420 9.47 -6.81 15.27
CA MET A 420 8.81 -6.37 14.05
C MET A 420 8.17 -4.97 14.19
N GLY A 421 7.99 -4.46 15.40
CA GLY A 421 7.26 -3.22 15.66
C GLY A 421 5.80 -3.30 15.19
N HIS A 422 5.15 -4.43 15.43
CA HIS A 422 3.72 -4.63 15.13
C HIS A 422 2.85 -4.15 16.30
N ALA A 423 1.88 -3.28 16.03
CA ALA A 423 0.92 -2.85 17.03
C ALA A 423 -0.02 -3.98 17.50
N LEU A 424 -0.38 -4.92 16.60
CA LEU A 424 -1.30 -6.01 16.89
C LEU A 424 -0.61 -7.36 16.69
N ILE A 425 -0.72 -8.24 17.70
CA ILE A 425 -0.21 -9.62 17.65
C ILE A 425 -0.79 -10.43 16.49
N LYS A 426 -2.03 -10.15 16.07
CA LYS A 426 -2.68 -10.78 14.90
C LYS A 426 -1.86 -10.64 13.62
N THR A 427 -1.11 -9.55 13.47
CA THR A 427 -0.23 -9.35 12.31
C THR A 427 0.99 -10.27 12.38
N THR A 428 1.56 -10.45 13.57
CA THR A 428 2.71 -11.33 13.81
C THR A 428 2.34 -12.81 13.71
N LYS A 429 1.13 -13.19 14.15
CA LYS A 429 0.62 -14.58 14.04
C LYS A 429 0.65 -15.14 12.61
N ARG A 430 0.70 -14.28 11.59
CA ARG A 430 0.84 -14.72 10.19
C ARG A 430 2.17 -15.42 9.91
N TYR A 431 3.22 -15.08 10.65
CA TYR A 431 4.54 -15.72 10.55
C TYR A 431 4.63 -17.01 11.37
N ALA A 432 3.71 -17.20 12.32
CA ALA A 432 3.62 -18.38 13.19
C ALA A 432 3.04 -19.62 12.51
N ARG A 433 2.94 -19.60 11.17
CA ARG A 433 2.58 -20.80 10.42
C ARG A 433 3.71 -21.78 10.63
N GLN A 434 3.40 -22.87 11.35
CA GLN A 434 4.31 -23.99 11.49
C GLN A 434 4.72 -24.41 10.09
N ASP A 435 6.03 -24.54 9.89
CA ASP A 435 6.60 -25.06 8.66
C ASP A 435 5.85 -26.35 8.31
N VAL A 436 5.29 -26.39 7.10
CA VAL A 436 4.47 -27.52 6.67
C VAL A 436 5.29 -28.80 6.66
N HIS A 437 6.62 -28.71 6.49
CA HIS A 437 7.51 -29.87 6.65
C HIS A 437 7.59 -30.32 8.10
N LEU A 438 7.67 -29.40 9.07
CA LEU A 438 7.60 -29.73 10.50
C LEU A 438 6.23 -30.29 10.90
N LEU A 439 5.14 -29.74 10.38
CA LEU A 439 3.79 -30.24 10.63
C LEU A 439 3.55 -31.59 9.95
N GLN A 440 4.03 -31.78 8.72
CA GLN A 440 3.99 -33.06 8.01
C GLN A 440 4.90 -34.09 8.67
N ALA A 441 6.05 -33.70 9.21
CA ALA A 441 6.92 -34.55 10.02
C ALA A 441 6.24 -34.94 11.34
N GLU A 442 5.53 -34.01 11.99
CA GLU A 442 4.80 -34.26 13.23
C GLU A 442 3.55 -35.13 13.01
N ILE A 443 2.85 -34.93 11.88
CA ILE A 443 1.73 -35.78 11.43
C ILE A 443 2.24 -37.15 10.97
N ALA A 444 3.34 -37.21 10.22
CA ALA A 444 3.97 -38.47 9.79
C ALA A 444 4.49 -39.24 10.99
N ALA A 445 5.16 -38.58 11.96
CA ALA A 445 5.56 -39.16 13.23
C ALA A 445 4.38 -39.67 14.05
N SER A 446 3.29 -38.90 14.12
CA SER A 446 2.05 -39.32 14.80
C SER A 446 1.38 -40.51 14.10
N ASN A 447 1.41 -40.55 12.76
CA ASN A 447 0.89 -41.66 11.97
C ASN A 447 1.79 -42.90 12.06
N PHE A 448 3.11 -42.73 12.07
CA PHE A 448 4.08 -43.81 12.29
C PHE A 448 3.94 -44.40 13.69
N ALA A 449 3.81 -43.57 14.74
CA ALA A 449 3.55 -44.03 16.10
C ALA A 449 2.26 -44.87 16.22
N ARG A 450 1.28 -44.61 15.35
CA ARG A 450 0.02 -45.37 15.26
C ARG A 450 0.16 -46.68 14.45
N LEU A 451 1.15 -46.78 13.56
CA LEU A 451 1.34 -47.91 12.64
C LEU A 451 2.41 -48.91 13.11
N SER A 452 3.41 -48.50 13.89
CA SER A 452 4.56 -49.33 14.27
C SER A 452 4.56 -49.89 15.70
N GLY A 453 3.40 -49.88 16.38
CA GLY A 453 3.16 -50.79 17.51
C GLY A 453 3.97 -50.54 18.79
N GLY A 454 4.34 -49.31 19.11
CA GLY A 454 4.95 -48.96 20.40
C GLY A 454 5.17 -47.46 20.59
N PRO A 455 5.27 -46.96 21.84
CA PRO A 455 5.39 -45.54 22.10
C PRO A 455 6.81 -45.06 21.80
N LYS A 456 7.06 -44.68 20.54
CA LYS A 456 8.16 -43.75 20.25
C LYS A 456 7.74 -42.37 20.77
N THR A 457 8.58 -41.74 21.57
CA THR A 457 8.36 -40.35 21.99
C THR A 457 8.40 -39.44 20.75
N VAL A 458 7.69 -38.31 20.80
CA VAL A 458 7.70 -37.30 19.71
C VAL A 458 9.12 -36.90 19.33
N LEU A 459 10.04 -36.90 20.30
CA LEU A 459 11.45 -36.57 20.09
C LEU A 459 12.18 -37.62 19.23
N GLU A 460 11.96 -38.91 19.48
CA GLU A 460 12.61 -40.01 18.75
C GLU A 460 12.15 -40.08 17.29
N ALA A 461 10.85 -39.92 17.06
CA ALA A 461 10.31 -39.89 15.70
C ALA A 461 10.81 -38.66 14.91
N ARG A 462 11.00 -37.53 15.58
CA ARG A 462 11.57 -36.30 14.99
C ARG A 462 13.05 -36.47 14.61
N ILE A 463 13.83 -37.14 15.46
CA ILE A 463 15.23 -37.45 15.18
C ILE A 463 15.33 -38.34 13.93
N GLU A 464 14.50 -39.38 13.84
CA GLU A 464 14.50 -40.33 12.72
C GLU A 464 14.09 -39.66 11.39
N TYR A 465 13.07 -38.79 11.41
CA TYR A 465 12.66 -38.00 10.25
C TYR A 465 13.79 -37.09 9.74
N HIS A 466 14.40 -36.29 10.63
CA HIS A 466 15.47 -35.39 10.22
C HIS A 466 16.73 -36.14 9.76
N GLN A 467 17.00 -37.34 10.29
CA GLN A 467 18.07 -38.20 9.79
C GLN A 467 17.81 -38.70 8.36
N GLN A 468 16.56 -39.02 8.03
CA GLN A 468 16.18 -39.39 6.66
C GLN A 468 16.25 -38.20 5.71
N GLU A 469 15.80 -37.03 6.15
CA GLU A 469 15.86 -35.79 5.39
C GLU A 469 17.31 -35.35 5.13
N ILE A 470 18.19 -35.44 6.13
CA ILE A 470 19.63 -35.21 5.98
C ILE A 470 20.22 -36.17 4.94
N LYS A 471 19.85 -37.46 4.97
CA LYS A 471 20.31 -38.44 3.97
C LYS A 471 19.84 -38.08 2.55
N GLN A 472 18.58 -37.67 2.40
CA GLN A 472 18.03 -37.27 1.10
C GLN A 472 18.71 -36.00 0.58
N LEU A 473 18.93 -35.00 1.43
CA LEU A 473 19.63 -33.77 1.07
C LEU A 473 21.09 -34.01 0.72
N GLN A 474 21.78 -34.89 1.45
CA GLN A 474 23.14 -35.32 1.12
C GLN A 474 23.20 -36.00 -0.24
N GLN A 475 22.22 -36.83 -0.56
CA GLN A 475 22.14 -37.51 -1.85
C GLN A 475 21.85 -36.54 -2.99
N LEU A 476 20.92 -35.61 -2.82
CA LEU A 476 20.65 -34.54 -3.79
C LEU A 476 21.84 -33.60 -4.00
N ALA A 477 22.60 -33.31 -2.94
CA ALA A 477 23.82 -32.51 -3.04
C ALA A 477 24.94 -33.26 -3.79
N LEU A 478 24.98 -34.59 -3.68
CA LEU A 478 25.92 -35.45 -4.42
C LEU A 478 25.54 -35.58 -5.90
N GLU A 479 24.24 -35.57 -6.21
CA GLU A 479 23.72 -35.61 -7.58
C GLU A 479 23.81 -34.26 -8.31
N ALA A 480 23.91 -33.15 -7.55
CA ALA A 480 24.05 -31.80 -8.07
C ALA A 480 25.51 -31.31 -8.23
N ALA A 481 26.48 -32.07 -7.71
CA ALA A 481 27.92 -31.85 -7.86
C ALA A 481 28.48 -32.71 -8.99
#